data_AF-A0A6G8Q0K7-F1
#
_entry.id   AF-A0A6G8Q0K7-F1
#
_cell.length_a   1.000
_cell.length_b   1.000
_cell.length_c   1.000
_cell.angle_alpha   90.00
_cell.angle_beta   90.00
_cell.angle_gamma   90.00
#
_symmetry.space_group_name_H-M   'P 1'
#
loop_
_entity.id
_entity.type
_entity.pdbx_description
1 polymer ?
#
loop_
_entity_poly.entity_id
_entity_poly.type
_entity_poly.pdbx_seq_one_letter_code
_entity_poly.pdbx_strand_id
1 'polypeptide(L)'
;MGVDVVVSKRDRWARGNITRHLRREFDRHGVRLVALNSQTDDSPVGRLADNILDDFSEYERIIIVDRMRRGKRRKAQEGKIVAGPTPD
;
A
#
# COMPACT_ATOMS: atom_id res chain seq x y z
N MET A 1 -11.67 27.63 6.02
CA MET A 1 -10.53 27.08 5.24
C MET A 1 -10.56 25.57 5.43
N GLY A 2 -10.73 24.81 4.36
CA GLY A 2 -10.58 23.35 4.38
C GLY A 2 -9.10 22.98 4.25
N VAL A 3 -8.70 21.84 4.82
CA VAL A 3 -7.36 21.29 4.66
C VAL A 3 -7.50 20.05 3.79
N ASP A 4 -6.72 19.97 2.71
CA ASP A 4 -6.61 18.77 1.88
C ASP A 4 -5.27 18.08 2.15
N VAL A 5 -5.26 16.74 2.18
CA VAL A 5 -4.04 15.94 2.39
C VAL A 5 -3.60 15.36 1.05
N VAL A 6 -2.37 15.70 0.64
CA VAL A 6 -1.80 15.29 -0.65
C VAL A 6 -0.59 14.38 -0.43
N VAL A 7 -0.55 13.26 -1.13
CA VAL A 7 0.63 12.37 -1.14
C VAL A 7 1.01 11.92 -2.55
N SER A 8 2.28 11.58 -2.71
CA SER A 8 2.87 11.26 -4.02
C SER A 8 2.38 9.94 -4.62
N LYS A 9 2.11 8.92 -3.80
CA LYS A 9 1.56 7.64 -4.24
C LYS A 9 0.56 7.06 -3.26
N ARG A 10 -0.46 6.37 -3.77
CA ARG A 10 -1.50 5.70 -2.99
C ARG A 10 -0.98 4.68 -1.96
N ASP A 11 0.03 3.90 -2.31
CA ASP A 11 0.66 2.93 -1.39
C ASP A 11 1.38 3.59 -0.19
N ARG A 12 1.50 4.92 -0.19
CA ARG A 12 2.09 5.72 0.90
C ARG A 12 1.07 6.27 1.89
N TRP A 13 -0.22 6.01 1.70
CA TRP A 13 -1.29 6.47 2.59
C TRP A 13 -1.31 5.68 3.91
N ALA A 14 -1.26 4.36 3.78
CA ALA A 14 -1.23 3.42 4.88
C ALA A 14 -0.65 2.09 4.38
N ARG A 15 -0.06 1.29 5.27
CA ARG A 15 0.31 -0.08 4.95
C ARG A 15 -0.94 -0.96 5.03
N GLY A 16 -1.28 -1.67 3.95
CA GLY A 16 -2.46 -2.55 3.89
C GLY A 16 -3.76 -1.81 3.62
N ASN A 17 -4.90 -2.51 3.73
CA ASN A 17 -6.22 -2.02 3.34
C ASN A 17 -6.85 -0.90 4.21
N ILE A 18 -6.09 -0.29 5.13
CA ILE A 18 -6.56 0.80 6.01
C ILE A 18 -6.94 2.07 5.24
N THR A 19 -6.40 2.26 4.03
CA THR A 19 -6.67 3.42 3.16
C THR A 19 -8.18 3.69 2.99
N ARG A 20 -9.00 2.64 2.91
CA ARG A 20 -10.46 2.77 2.77
C ARG A 20 -11.13 3.32 4.04
N HIS A 21 -10.62 2.97 5.21
CA HIS A 21 -11.13 3.50 6.47
C HIS A 21 -10.75 4.99 6.61
N LEU A 22 -9.49 5.33 6.32
CA LEU A 22 -9.01 6.72 6.34
C LEU A 22 -9.82 7.60 5.40
N ARG A 23 -9.98 7.22 4.12
CA ARG A 23 -10.74 8.03 3.15
C ARG A 23 -12.16 8.35 3.65
N ARG A 24 -12.85 7.38 4.25
CA ARG A 24 -14.19 7.59 4.83
C ARG A 24 -14.20 8.54 6.04
N GLU A 25 -13.21 8.44 6.91
CA GLU A 25 -13.09 9.35 8.06
C GLU A 25 -12.82 10.78 7.59
N PHE A 26 -11.87 10.97 6.67
CA PHE A 26 -11.54 12.30 6.13
C PHE A 26 -12.70 12.92 5.35
N ASP A 27 -13.42 12.14 4.53
CA ASP A 27 -14.62 12.61 3.83
C ASP A 27 -15.69 13.09 4.82
N ARG A 28 -15.89 12.39 5.95
CA ARG A 28 -16.83 12.79 7.01
C ARG A 28 -16.47 14.13 7.64
N HIS A 29 -15.19 14.49 7.62
CA HIS A 29 -14.67 15.77 8.11
C HIS A 29 -14.51 16.84 7.01
N GLY A 30 -14.96 16.57 5.78
CA GLY A 30 -14.84 17.51 4.65
C GLY A 30 -13.40 17.70 4.19
N VAL A 31 -12.50 16.77 4.51
CA VAL A 31 -11.10 16.76 4.10
C VAL A 31 -10.97 15.84 2.90
N ARG A 32 -10.49 16.38 1.77
CA ARG A 32 -10.19 15.54 0.62
C ARG A 32 -8.80 14.96 0.75
N LEU A 33 -8.69 13.74 0.29
CA LEU A 33 -7.48 12.96 0.36
C LEU A 33 -7.10 12.64 -1.09
N VAL A 34 -5.96 13.17 -1.54
CA VAL A 34 -5.57 13.21 -2.95
C VAL A 34 -4.24 12.49 -3.15
N ALA A 35 -4.25 11.47 -4.00
CA ALA A 35 -3.03 10.79 -4.42
C ALA A 35 -2.65 11.31 -5.79
N LEU A 36 -1.45 11.89 -5.95
CA LEU A 36 -1.02 12.45 -7.23
C LEU A 36 -0.92 11.41 -8.36
N ASN A 37 -0.86 10.12 -8.01
CA ASN A 37 -0.81 9.02 -8.95
C ASN A 37 -2.14 8.29 -9.18
N SER A 38 -3.25 8.72 -8.55
CA SER A 38 -4.55 8.12 -8.87
C SER A 38 -5.03 8.63 -10.22
N GLN A 39 -5.08 7.75 -11.21
CA GLN A 39 -5.62 8.04 -12.55
C GLN A 39 -7.16 8.07 -12.58
N THR A 40 -7.79 7.94 -11.41
CA THR A 40 -9.20 7.62 -11.21
C THR A 40 -9.88 8.78 -10.48
N ASP A 41 -11.07 9.12 -10.94
CA ASP A 41 -11.88 10.22 -10.41
C ASP A 41 -12.66 9.82 -9.15
N ASP A 42 -13.37 10.78 -8.55
CA ASP A 42 -14.25 10.55 -7.39
C ASP A 42 -15.61 9.94 -7.76
N SER A 43 -15.77 9.39 -8.98
CA SER A 43 -16.98 8.65 -9.33
C SER A 43 -17.04 7.30 -8.59
N PRO A 44 -18.23 6.68 -8.45
CA PRO A 44 -18.32 5.31 -7.94
C PRO A 44 -17.45 4.30 -8.70
N VAL A 45 -17.29 4.49 -10.02
CA VAL A 45 -16.44 3.65 -10.88
C VAL A 45 -14.96 3.88 -10.60
N GLY A 46 -14.55 5.14 -10.49
CA GLY A 46 -13.17 5.52 -10.14
C GLY A 46 -12.76 4.93 -8.79
N ARG A 47 -13.63 5.05 -7.78
CA ARG A 47 -13.44 4.40 -6.46
C ARG A 47 -13.40 2.88 -6.52
N LEU A 48 -14.11 2.23 -7.43
CA LEU A 48 -14.07 0.78 -7.57
C LEU A 48 -12.73 0.33 -8.18
N ALA A 49 -12.31 0.95 -9.28
CA ALA A 49 -11.05 0.66 -9.94
C ALA A 49 -9.85 0.85 -9.00
N ASP A 50 -9.88 1.93 -8.23
CA ASP A 50 -9.01 2.21 -7.10
C ASP A 50 -8.86 1.04 -6.12
N ASN A 51 -9.98 0.52 -5.62
CA ASN A 51 -9.96 -0.58 -4.65
C ASN A 51 -9.36 -1.85 -5.27
N ILE A 52 -9.66 -2.13 -6.54
CA ILE A 52 -9.10 -3.29 -7.25
C ILE A 52 -7.58 -3.17 -7.36
N LEU A 53 -7.06 -1.98 -7.68
CA LEU A 53 -5.62 -1.73 -7.77
C LEU A 53 -4.92 -1.86 -6.41
N ASP A 54 -5.58 -1.41 -5.34
CA ASP A 54 -5.08 -1.56 -3.97
C ASP A 54 -5.00 -3.05 -3.58
N ASP A 55 -6.06 -3.81 -3.83
CA ASP A 55 -6.10 -5.25 -3.56
C ASP A 55 -5.04 -6.02 -4.37
N PHE A 56 -4.85 -5.64 -5.65
CA PHE A 56 -3.82 -6.24 -6.51
C PHE A 56 -2.41 -5.96 -6.00
N SER A 57 -2.15 -4.72 -5.56
CA SER A 57 -0.85 -4.34 -4.99
C SER A 57 -0.53 -5.12 -3.70
N GLU A 58 -1.54 -5.38 -2.87
CA GLU A 58 -1.39 -6.22 -1.68
C GLU A 58 -1.08 -7.67 -2.05
N TYR A 59 -1.78 -8.22 -3.05
CA TYR A 59 -1.49 -9.55 -3.59
C TYR A 59 -0.05 -9.68 -4.10
N GLU A 60 0.43 -8.75 -4.94
CA GLU A 60 1.81 -8.77 -5.44
C GLU A 60 2.84 -8.75 -4.30
N ARG A 61 2.58 -7.92 -3.27
CA ARG A 61 3.43 -7.84 -2.09
C ARG A 61 3.51 -9.18 -1.36
N ILE A 62 2.40 -9.90 -1.21
CA ILE A 62 2.38 -11.24 -0.59
C ILE A 62 3.27 -12.20 -1.40
N ILE A 63 3.14 -12.21 -2.73
CA ILE A 63 3.95 -13.06 -3.61
C ILE A 63 5.45 -12.72 -3.51
N ILE A 64 5.80 -11.42 -3.47
CA ILE A 64 7.19 -10.98 -3.29
C ILE A 64 7.75 -11.44 -1.94
N VAL A 65 7.00 -11.24 -0.86
CA VAL A 65 7.42 -11.66 0.49
C VAL A 65 7.65 -13.17 0.54
N ASP A 66 6.75 -13.95 -0.04
CA ASP A 66 6.86 -15.40 -0.08
C ASP A 66 8.08 -15.87 -0.91
N ARG A 67 8.31 -15.27 -2.08
CA ARG A 67 9.52 -15.50 -2.89
C ARG A 67 10.80 -15.17 -2.10
N MET A 68 10.82 -14.04 -1.39
CA MET A 68 11.95 -13.61 -0.57
C MET A 68 12.21 -14.58 0.58
N ARG A 69 11.15 -15.08 1.24
CA ARG A 69 11.25 -16.10 2.29
C ARG A 69 11.85 -17.40 1.76
N ARG A 70 11.39 -17.90 0.61
CA ARG A 70 11.99 -19.08 -0.04
C ARG A 70 13.47 -18.87 -0.37
N GLY A 71 13.82 -17.72 -0.94
CA GLY A 71 15.20 -17.38 -1.25
C GLY A 71 16.11 -17.36 -0.01
N LYS A 72 15.63 -16.77 1.10
CA LYS A 72 16.33 -16.79 2.39
C LYS A 72 16.52 -18.20 2.95
N ARG A 73 15.47 -19.03 2.92
CA ARG A 73 15.54 -20.43 3.37
C ARG A 73 16.56 -21.25 2.58
N ARG A 74 16.55 -21.12 1.25
CA ARG A 74 17.53 -21.80 0.38
C ARG A 74 18.97 -21.37 0.72
N LYS A 75 19.22 -20.06 0.87
CA LYS A 75 20.55 -19.56 1.27
C LYS A 75 21.01 -20.13 2.61
N ALA A 76 20.12 -20.22 3.60
CA ALA A 76 20.43 -20.83 4.89
C ALA A 76 20.78 -22.33 4.77
N GLN A 77 20.03 -23.07 3.95
CA GLN A 77 20.31 -24.49 3.65
C GLN A 77 21.66 -24.68 2.93
N GLU A 78 22.06 -23.71 2.11
CA GLU A 78 23.38 -23.68 1.44
C GLU A 78 24.52 -23.19 2.37
N GLY A 79 24.25 -22.94 3.66
CA GLY A 79 25.26 -22.45 4.62
C GLY A 79 25.67 -20.99 4.44
N LYS A 80 24.92 -20.20 3.65
CA LYS A 80 25.22 -18.78 3.40
C LYS A 80 24.67 -17.91 4.51
N ILE A 81 25.36 -16.80 4.81
CA ILE A 81 24.88 -15.78 5.74
C ILE A 81 23.59 -15.16 5.19
N VAL A 82 22.51 -15.24 5.96
CA VAL A 82 21.23 -14.58 5.68
C VAL A 82 21.15 -13.31 6.51
N ALA A 83 21.53 -12.16 5.92
CA ALA A 83 21.47 -10.88 6.62
C ALA A 83 20.01 -10.50 6.99
N GLY A 84 19.85 -10.07 8.24
CA GLY A 84 18.67 -9.38 8.74
C GLY A 84 18.87 -7.87 8.71
N PRO A 85 17.82 -7.08 8.99
CA PRO A 85 18.00 -5.66 9.28
C PRO A 85 18.97 -5.49 10.46
N THR A 86 19.86 -4.50 10.39
CA THR A 86 20.71 -4.09 11.51
C THR A 86 19.81 -3.65 12.66
N PRO A 87 20.00 -4.15 13.90
CA PRO A 87 19.28 -3.64 15.06
C PRO A 87 19.58 -2.14 15.25
N ASP A 88 18.56 -1.37 15.61
CA ASP A 88 18.70 0.03 16.05
C ASP A 88 19.40 0.12 17.42
#